data_AF-A0A7V9UVJ8-F1
#
_entry.id   AF-A0A7V9UVJ8-F1
#
_cell.length_a   1.000
_cell.length_b   1.000
_cell.length_c   1.000
_cell.angle_alpha   90.00
_cell.angle_beta   90.00
_cell.angle_gamma   90.00
#
_symmetry.space_group_name_H-M   'P 1'
#
loop_
_entity.id
_entity.type
_entity.pdbx_description
1 polymer ?
#
loop_
_entity_poly.entity_id
_entity_poly.type
_entity_poly.pdbx_seq_one_letter_code
_entity_poly.pdbx_strand_id
1 'polypeptide(L)'
;MMKKRILPIAILILISASGAFSQTIEQQAAKIRQLYADTNKRIDEGLKDKTSGFHYAAWTVGGERDGQQWAAVGTMKTLDEFWFYGEPGFDEEKTADARKMIRKIVSAYAGAADLRTRSEYLFDEAGEFVFAFTSELEADKKTTERRFYFNKGKLIRVIRSGKNIDAKFSAEDLEKAESEREAAKRLQNLFALMFAE
;
A
#
# COMPACT_ATOMS: atom_id res chain seq x y z
N MET A 1 10.78 67.69 31.86
CA MET A 1 10.93 66.25 32.19
C MET A 1 9.55 65.61 32.05
N MET A 2 9.26 64.54 31.33
CA MET A 2 10.03 63.47 30.67
C MET A 2 9.29 63.10 29.37
N LYS A 3 10.05 62.93 28.28
CA LYS A 3 9.58 62.27 27.04
C LYS A 3 9.61 60.75 27.26
N LYS A 4 8.46 60.08 27.26
CA LYS A 4 8.42 58.61 27.13
C LYS A 4 8.31 58.25 25.66
N ARG A 5 9.45 57.83 25.10
CA ARG A 5 9.52 57.16 23.78
C ARG A 5 9.03 55.73 23.95
N ILE A 6 7.98 55.35 23.23
CA ILE A 6 7.59 53.96 23.05
C ILE A 6 8.01 53.59 21.63
N LEU A 7 9.08 52.82 21.51
CA LEU A 7 9.57 52.24 20.25
C LEU A 7 8.88 50.87 20.06
N PRO A 8 8.55 50.46 18.83
CA PRO A 8 7.70 49.31 18.57
C PRO A 8 8.53 48.03 18.48
N ILE A 9 8.07 46.95 19.08
CA ILE A 9 8.61 45.60 18.88
C ILE A 9 7.41 44.65 18.70
N ALA A 10 6.88 44.61 17.48
CA ALA A 10 6.06 43.49 17.04
C ALA A 10 6.99 42.54 16.29
N ILE A 11 7.50 41.54 17.02
CA ILE A 11 8.35 40.48 16.48
C ILE A 11 7.52 39.63 15.52
N LEU A 12 8.08 39.49 14.33
CA LEU A 12 7.74 38.55 13.27
C LEU A 12 7.73 37.11 13.84
N ILE A 13 6.55 36.49 13.99
CA ILE A 13 6.44 35.04 14.15
C ILE A 13 5.60 34.53 12.98
N LEU A 14 6.27 34.34 11.85
CA LEU A 14 5.78 33.57 10.72
C LEU A 14 6.97 32.74 10.26
N ILE A 15 6.73 31.47 9.94
CA ILE A 15 7.67 30.44 9.45
C ILE A 15 8.20 29.49 10.55
N SER A 16 7.35 28.57 11.00
CA SER A 16 7.82 27.29 11.59
C SER A 16 6.86 26.10 11.44
N ALA A 17 5.70 26.27 10.78
CA ALA A 17 4.74 25.17 10.60
C ALA A 17 5.24 24.02 9.70
N SER A 18 6.27 24.27 8.88
CA SER A 18 6.79 23.27 7.92
C SER A 18 7.57 22.13 8.58
N GLY A 19 8.24 22.40 9.71
CA GLY A 19 9.11 21.42 10.36
C GLY A 19 8.34 20.34 11.14
N ALA A 20 7.29 20.74 11.86
CA ALA A 20 6.46 19.81 12.63
C ALA A 20 5.71 18.81 11.74
N PHE A 21 5.25 19.26 10.57
CA PHE A 21 4.54 18.39 9.63
C PHE A 21 5.44 17.29 9.04
N SER A 22 6.68 17.64 8.66
CA SER A 22 7.65 16.67 8.11
C SER A 22 8.06 15.60 9.15
N GLN A 23 8.23 15.99 10.42
CA GLN A 23 8.50 15.03 11.50
C GLN A 23 7.36 14.01 11.66
N THR A 24 6.10 14.44 11.52
CA THR A 24 4.96 13.53 11.62
C THR A 24 4.83 12.59 10.41
N ILE A 25 5.15 13.06 9.20
CA ILE A 25 5.17 12.20 8.00
C ILE A 25 6.25 11.13 8.11
N GLU A 26 7.47 11.50 8.52
CA GLU A 26 8.56 10.54 8.63
C GLU A 26 8.26 9.46 9.68
N GLN A 27 7.68 9.85 10.82
CA GLN A 27 7.25 8.89 11.85
C GLN A 27 6.20 7.90 11.32
N GLN A 28 5.17 8.39 10.59
CA GLN A 28 4.17 7.51 10.01
C GLN A 28 4.75 6.61 8.92
N ALA A 29 5.61 7.15 8.04
CA ALA A 29 6.31 6.36 7.03
C ALA A 29 7.22 5.30 7.67
N ALA A 30 7.89 5.61 8.77
CA ALA A 30 8.71 4.67 9.52
C ALA A 30 7.88 3.51 10.10
N LYS A 31 6.72 3.82 10.71
CA LYS A 31 5.80 2.78 11.21
C LYS A 31 5.31 1.86 10.09
N ILE A 32 4.96 2.43 8.94
CA ILE A 32 4.52 1.65 7.77
C ILE A 32 5.66 0.75 7.25
N ARG A 33 6.90 1.26 7.17
CA ARG A 33 8.07 0.45 6.81
C ARG A 33 8.32 -0.69 7.81
N GLN A 34 8.15 -0.42 9.10
CA GLN A 34 8.27 -1.44 10.13
C GLN A 34 7.19 -2.51 9.98
N LEU A 35 5.91 -2.11 9.83
CA LEU A 35 4.80 -3.04 9.59
C LEU A 35 5.05 -3.90 8.36
N TYR A 36 5.54 -3.31 7.27
CA TYR A 36 5.90 -4.04 6.04
C TYR A 36 7.01 -5.07 6.29
N ALA A 37 8.08 -4.69 6.98
CA ALA A 37 9.19 -5.57 7.31
C ALA A 37 8.75 -6.72 8.24
N ASP A 38 7.98 -6.41 9.28
CA ASP A 38 7.45 -7.39 10.22
C ASP A 38 6.49 -8.37 9.52
N THR A 39 5.64 -7.88 8.62
CA THR A 39 4.73 -8.71 7.82
C THR A 39 5.51 -9.66 6.92
N ASN A 40 6.53 -9.17 6.19
CA ASN A 40 7.37 -10.02 5.35
C ASN A 40 8.13 -11.06 6.16
N LYS A 41 8.67 -10.68 7.32
CA LYS A 41 9.36 -11.60 8.21
C LYS A 41 8.42 -12.74 8.64
N ARG A 42 7.19 -12.43 9.02
CA ARG A 42 6.21 -13.44 9.42
C ARG A 42 5.77 -14.33 8.24
N ILE A 43 5.66 -13.77 7.04
CA ILE A 43 5.43 -14.55 5.81
C ILE A 43 6.59 -15.53 5.59
N ASP A 44 7.84 -15.07 5.69
CA ASP A 44 9.03 -15.90 5.51
C ASP A 44 9.13 -17.01 6.57
N GLU A 45 8.74 -16.72 7.80
CA GLU A 45 8.64 -17.70 8.89
C GLU A 45 7.53 -18.73 8.61
N GLY A 46 6.35 -18.26 8.18
CA GLY A 46 5.21 -19.08 7.76
C GLY A 46 5.54 -20.08 6.66
N LEU A 47 6.33 -19.64 5.67
CA LEU A 47 6.77 -20.49 4.55
C LEU A 47 7.79 -21.57 4.96
N LYS A 48 8.60 -21.31 6.00
CA LYS A 48 9.62 -22.25 6.49
C LYS A 48 9.02 -23.29 7.44
N ASP A 49 8.20 -22.82 8.36
CA ASP A 49 7.57 -23.62 9.40
C ASP A 49 6.15 -23.95 8.94
N LYS A 50 5.99 -24.99 8.11
CA LYS A 50 4.70 -25.48 7.56
C LYS A 50 3.62 -25.77 8.63
N THR A 51 3.94 -25.58 9.91
CA THR A 51 3.11 -25.74 11.11
C THR A 51 2.80 -24.43 11.84
N SER A 52 3.38 -23.29 11.44
CA SER A 52 3.10 -22.00 12.05
C SER A 52 1.79 -21.43 11.50
N GLY A 53 0.70 -21.68 12.23
CA GLY A 53 -0.67 -21.28 11.90
C GLY A 53 -0.93 -19.77 11.95
N PHE A 54 -0.05 -18.95 11.37
CA PHE A 54 -0.09 -17.49 11.51
C PHE A 54 -0.24 -16.73 10.19
N HIS A 55 0.03 -17.36 9.04
CA HIS A 55 -0.19 -16.76 7.73
C HIS A 55 -0.65 -17.79 6.72
N TYR A 56 -1.89 -17.60 6.24
CA TYR A 56 -2.43 -18.36 5.12
C TYR A 56 -2.21 -17.54 3.85
N ALA A 57 -1.79 -18.22 2.79
CA ALA A 57 -1.80 -17.69 1.43
C ALA A 57 -2.96 -18.35 0.69
N ALA A 58 -3.96 -17.56 0.32
CA ALA A 58 -4.92 -17.96 -0.71
C ALA A 58 -4.42 -17.45 -2.06
N TRP A 59 -4.54 -18.27 -3.10
CA TRP A 59 -4.19 -17.88 -4.45
C TRP A 59 -5.43 -17.82 -5.31
N THR A 60 -5.60 -16.71 -6.01
CA THR A 60 -6.52 -16.65 -7.14
C THR A 60 -5.73 -16.47 -8.42
N VAL A 61 -5.92 -17.40 -9.37
CA VAL A 61 -5.39 -17.27 -10.72
C VAL A 61 -6.53 -16.80 -11.62
N GLY A 62 -6.51 -15.52 -11.98
CA GLY A 62 -7.44 -14.94 -12.94
C GLY A 62 -6.91 -15.11 -14.37
N GLY A 63 -7.73 -15.67 -15.27
CA GLY A 63 -7.42 -15.77 -16.70
C GLY A 63 -7.81 -14.53 -17.52
N GLU A 64 -8.62 -13.63 -16.96
CA GLU A 64 -9.09 -12.41 -17.60
C GLU A 64 -9.24 -11.32 -16.54
N ARG A 65 -8.56 -10.18 -16.75
CA ARG A 65 -8.91 -8.92 -16.08
C ARG A 65 -9.69 -8.09 -17.09
N ASP A 66 -10.90 -7.68 -16.70
CA ASP A 66 -11.79 -6.77 -17.47
C ASP A 66 -12.34 -7.31 -18.80
N GLY A 67 -12.40 -8.63 -19.00
CA GLY A 67 -12.99 -9.24 -20.22
C GLY A 67 -12.27 -8.90 -21.52
N GLN A 68 -11.07 -8.31 -21.43
CA GLN A 68 -10.27 -7.93 -22.59
C GLN A 68 -9.28 -9.05 -22.92
N GLN A 69 -9.68 -9.94 -23.83
CA GLN A 69 -8.72 -10.63 -24.66
C GLN A 69 -8.08 -9.62 -25.61
N TRP A 70 -6.81 -9.29 -25.38
CA TRP A 70 -6.05 -8.55 -26.39
C TRP A 70 -5.75 -9.52 -27.54
N ALA A 71 -6.43 -9.33 -28.67
CA ALA A 71 -6.44 -10.24 -29.82
C ALA A 71 -5.06 -10.59 -30.41
N ALA A 72 -3.97 -9.95 -29.96
CA ALA A 72 -2.61 -10.17 -30.44
C ALA A 72 -1.59 -10.60 -29.36
N VAL A 73 -1.98 -10.79 -28.08
CA VAL A 73 -1.00 -10.88 -26.96
C VAL A 73 -1.21 -12.08 -26.02
N GLY A 74 -2.00 -13.08 -26.42
CA GLY A 74 -2.19 -14.33 -25.67
C GLY A 74 -2.99 -14.17 -24.36
N THR A 75 -3.14 -15.26 -23.61
CA THR A 75 -3.86 -15.29 -22.33
C THR A 75 -3.05 -14.58 -21.25
N MET A 76 -3.57 -13.47 -20.72
CA MET A 76 -2.97 -12.77 -19.59
C MET A 76 -3.28 -13.52 -18.30
N LYS A 77 -2.24 -13.83 -17.50
CA LYS A 77 -2.44 -14.45 -16.18
C LYS A 77 -2.21 -13.42 -15.10
N THR A 78 -3.20 -13.27 -14.23
CA THR A 78 -3.05 -12.52 -12.97
C THR A 78 -2.93 -13.52 -11.84
N LEU A 79 -1.92 -13.35 -11.01
CA LEU A 79 -1.76 -14.08 -9.76
C LEU A 79 -1.95 -13.10 -8.62
N ASP A 80 -2.97 -13.32 -7.81
CA ASP A 80 -3.15 -12.61 -6.55
C ASP A 80 -2.92 -13.57 -5.38
N GLU A 81 -2.02 -13.17 -4.48
CA GLU A 81 -1.71 -13.88 -3.24
C GLU A 81 -2.20 -13.06 -2.05
N PHE A 82 -3.14 -13.62 -1.29
CA PHE A 82 -3.70 -13.00 -0.10
C PHE A 82 -3.03 -13.54 1.14
N TRP A 83 -2.31 -12.69 1.86
CA TRP A 83 -1.68 -12.99 3.14
C TRP A 83 -2.50 -12.42 4.28
N PHE A 84 -3.05 -13.30 5.12
CA PHE A 84 -3.97 -12.93 6.19
C PHE A 84 -3.66 -13.66 7.50
N TYR A 85 -4.17 -13.11 8.60
CA TYR A 85 -4.08 -13.66 9.94
C TYR A 85 -5.33 -14.48 10.27
N GLY A 86 -5.17 -15.70 10.75
CA GLY A 86 -6.24 -16.49 11.39
C GLY A 86 -5.76 -17.01 12.73
N GLU A 87 -6.55 -16.87 13.80
CA GLU A 87 -6.22 -17.45 15.10
C GLU A 87 -6.29 -19.00 15.06
N PRO A 88 -5.52 -19.73 15.89
CA PRO A 88 -5.73 -21.16 16.07
C PRO A 88 -7.17 -21.45 16.52
N GLY A 89 -7.90 -22.26 15.76
CA GLY A 89 -9.34 -22.47 15.97
C GLY A 89 -10.23 -21.50 15.20
N PHE A 90 -9.70 -20.92 14.11
CA PHE A 90 -10.44 -20.09 13.15
C PHE A 90 -11.80 -20.70 12.81
N ASP A 91 -12.83 -19.91 13.10
CA ASP A 91 -14.24 -20.21 12.85
C ASP A 91 -14.74 -19.13 11.89
N GLU A 92 -14.93 -19.52 10.63
CA GLU A 92 -15.36 -18.62 9.55
C GLU A 92 -16.63 -17.86 9.92
N GLU A 93 -17.56 -18.49 10.64
CA GLU A 93 -18.84 -17.91 11.06
C GLU A 93 -18.69 -16.78 12.09
N LYS A 94 -17.57 -16.69 12.80
CA LYS A 94 -17.35 -15.72 13.89
C LYS A 94 -16.62 -14.45 13.47
N THR A 95 -16.09 -14.39 12.26
CA THR A 95 -15.31 -13.23 11.83
C THR A 95 -16.23 -12.16 11.25
N ALA A 96 -16.68 -11.22 12.09
CA ALA A 96 -17.64 -10.17 11.70
C ALA A 96 -17.20 -9.31 10.50
N ASP A 97 -15.91 -9.28 10.15
CA ASP A 97 -15.41 -8.69 8.90
C ASP A 97 -14.07 -9.31 8.46
N ALA A 98 -14.10 -10.25 7.50
CA ALA A 98 -12.92 -10.91 6.94
C ALA A 98 -11.86 -9.92 6.39
N ARG A 99 -12.26 -8.71 5.98
CA ARG A 99 -11.33 -7.70 5.43
C ARG A 99 -10.25 -7.27 6.43
N LYS A 100 -10.54 -7.38 7.73
CA LYS A 100 -9.61 -7.03 8.82
C LYS A 100 -8.54 -8.09 9.05
N MET A 101 -8.68 -9.26 8.45
CA MET A 101 -7.70 -10.34 8.56
C MET A 101 -6.54 -10.16 7.60
N ILE A 102 -6.76 -9.50 6.46
CA ILE A 102 -5.72 -9.27 5.46
C ILE A 102 -4.61 -8.42 6.07
N ARG A 103 -3.38 -8.82 5.80
CA ARG A 103 -2.17 -8.04 6.13
C ARG A 103 -1.46 -7.58 4.88
N LYS A 104 -1.44 -8.42 3.85
CA LYS A 104 -0.75 -8.11 2.60
C LYS A 104 -1.42 -8.81 1.41
N ILE A 105 -1.44 -8.13 0.28
CA ILE A 105 -1.82 -8.73 -1.00
C ILE A 105 -0.68 -8.51 -1.98
N VAL A 106 -0.28 -9.56 -2.69
CA VAL A 106 0.69 -9.48 -3.80
C VAL A 106 -0.07 -9.78 -5.08
N SER A 107 -0.06 -8.82 -6.01
CA SER A 107 -0.68 -8.97 -7.32
C SER A 107 0.42 -8.94 -8.38
N ALA A 108 0.52 -9.99 -9.18
CA ALA A 108 1.50 -10.11 -10.24
C ALA A 108 0.81 -10.34 -11.59
N TYR A 109 1.31 -9.65 -12.61
CA TYR A 109 0.83 -9.71 -13.97
C TYR A 109 1.97 -10.17 -14.88
N ALA A 110 1.69 -11.20 -15.68
CA ALA A 110 2.57 -11.62 -16.77
C ALA A 110 1.76 -11.67 -18.07
N GLY A 111 2.07 -10.74 -19.00
CA GLY A 111 1.58 -10.77 -20.38
C GLY A 111 2.54 -11.52 -21.32
N ALA A 112 2.13 -11.76 -22.57
CA ALA A 112 3.00 -12.40 -23.58
C ALA A 112 4.05 -11.45 -24.19
N ALA A 113 3.82 -10.13 -24.11
CA ALA A 113 4.89 -9.14 -24.27
C ALA A 113 5.51 -8.93 -22.88
N ASP A 114 6.85 -8.82 -22.78
CA ASP A 114 7.68 -8.76 -21.56
C ASP A 114 7.25 -7.78 -20.44
N LEU A 115 6.13 -7.08 -20.57
CA LEU A 115 5.40 -6.38 -19.52
C LEU A 115 5.15 -7.30 -18.32
N ARG A 116 5.85 -6.99 -17.24
CA ARG A 116 5.64 -7.59 -15.92
C ARG A 116 5.31 -6.48 -14.95
N THR A 117 4.13 -6.58 -14.36
CA THR A 117 3.72 -5.66 -13.29
C THR A 117 3.66 -6.45 -12.00
N ARG A 118 4.18 -5.86 -10.93
CA ARG A 118 4.05 -6.41 -9.58
C ARG A 118 3.60 -5.31 -8.66
N SER A 119 2.47 -5.53 -8.01
CA SER A 119 1.92 -4.65 -7.00
C SER A 119 1.87 -5.36 -5.67
N GLU A 120 2.14 -4.62 -4.59
CA GLU A 120 1.95 -5.09 -3.24
C GLU A 120 1.10 -4.08 -2.48
N TYR A 121 0.12 -4.58 -1.74
CA TYR A 121 -0.79 -3.79 -0.93
C TYR A 121 -0.66 -4.23 0.52
N LEU A 122 -0.48 -3.28 1.45
CA LEU A 122 -0.34 -3.55 2.87
C LEU A 122 -1.50 -2.94 3.65
N PHE A 123 -2.00 -3.71 4.61
CA PHE A 123 -3.10 -3.35 5.48
C PHE A 123 -2.65 -3.41 6.94
N ASP A 124 -3.14 -2.48 7.76
CA ASP A 124 -2.89 -2.52 9.20
C ASP A 124 -3.83 -3.50 9.93
N GLU A 125 -3.71 -3.57 11.26
CA GLU A 125 -4.53 -4.47 12.08
C GLU A 125 -6.03 -4.14 12.07
N ALA A 126 -6.38 -2.89 11.76
CA ALA A 126 -7.77 -2.47 11.60
C ALA A 126 -8.33 -2.80 10.21
N GLY A 127 -7.49 -3.32 9.30
CA GLY A 127 -7.82 -3.57 7.90
C GLY A 127 -7.74 -2.31 7.03
N GLU A 128 -7.12 -1.22 7.51
CA GLU A 128 -6.94 0.00 6.72
C GLU A 128 -5.79 -0.17 5.73
N PHE A 129 -6.00 0.26 4.49
CA PHE A 129 -4.95 0.33 3.48
C PHE A 129 -3.95 1.45 3.81
N VAL A 130 -2.69 1.07 4.01
CA VAL A 130 -1.64 2.00 4.48
C VAL A 130 -0.48 2.13 3.51
N PHE A 131 -0.30 1.20 2.58
CA PHE A 131 0.83 1.23 1.66
C PHE A 131 0.59 0.46 0.37
N ALA A 132 1.09 1.02 -0.74
CA ALA A 132 1.26 0.31 -2.00
C ALA A 132 2.70 0.42 -2.51
N PHE A 133 3.19 -0.68 -3.07
CA PHE A 133 4.36 -0.71 -3.95
C PHE A 133 3.92 -1.17 -5.33
N THR A 134 4.43 -0.51 -6.38
CA THR A 134 4.27 -0.99 -7.75
C THR A 134 5.62 -1.01 -8.46
N SER A 135 5.82 -2.05 -9.26
CA SER A 135 6.95 -2.21 -10.15
C SER A 135 6.43 -2.59 -11.52
N GLU A 136 6.79 -1.80 -12.53
CA GLU A 136 6.41 -2.02 -13.92
C GLU A 136 7.69 -2.18 -14.74
N LEU A 137 7.83 -3.31 -15.44
CA LEU A 137 8.87 -3.51 -16.45
C LEU A 137 8.35 -2.95 -17.78
N GLU A 138 8.95 -1.86 -18.23
CA GLU A 138 8.62 -1.22 -19.50
C GLU A 138 9.21 -2.00 -20.70
N ALA A 139 8.74 -1.71 -21.91
CA ALA A 139 9.16 -2.38 -23.14
C ALA A 139 10.67 -2.20 -23.44
N ASP A 140 11.29 -1.14 -22.93
CA ASP A 140 12.73 -0.88 -23.02
C ASP A 140 13.55 -1.61 -21.94
N LYS A 141 12.90 -2.49 -21.16
CA LYS A 141 13.44 -3.22 -20.01
C LYS A 141 13.79 -2.34 -18.82
N LYS A 142 13.36 -1.08 -18.79
CA LYS A 142 13.49 -0.23 -17.63
C LYS A 142 12.41 -0.56 -16.62
N THR A 143 12.80 -0.75 -15.36
CA THR A 143 11.84 -0.92 -14.27
C THR A 143 11.52 0.43 -13.66
N THR A 144 10.24 0.78 -13.61
CA THR A 144 9.78 1.91 -12.80
C THR A 144 9.19 1.40 -11.50
N GLU A 145 9.62 1.99 -10.39
CA GLU A 145 9.10 1.68 -9.06
C GLU A 145 8.41 2.90 -8.48
N ARG A 146 7.25 2.66 -7.85
CA ARG A 146 6.55 3.64 -7.04
C ARG A 146 6.18 3.05 -5.69
N ARG A 147 6.24 3.88 -4.65
CA ARG A 147 5.74 3.56 -3.31
C ARG A 147 4.80 4.66 -2.85
N PHE A 148 3.64 4.28 -2.35
CA PHE A 148 2.62 5.20 -1.84
C PHE A 148 2.37 4.89 -0.37
N TYR A 149 2.43 5.90 0.48
CA TYR A 149 2.19 5.79 1.92
C TYR A 149 0.94 6.57 2.26
N PHE A 150 0.04 5.93 3.01
CA PHE A 150 -1.23 6.49 3.41
C PHE A 150 -1.34 6.56 4.94
N ASN A 151 -2.07 7.55 5.43
CA ASN A 151 -2.41 7.68 6.84
C ASN A 151 -3.88 8.11 6.93
N LYS A 152 -4.72 7.28 7.55
CA LYS A 152 -6.18 7.50 7.64
C LYS A 152 -6.80 7.82 6.27
N GLY A 153 -6.44 7.00 5.27
CA GLY A 153 -6.89 7.13 3.88
C GLY A 153 -6.30 8.29 3.08
N LYS A 154 -5.43 9.13 3.66
CA LYS A 154 -4.79 10.26 2.96
C LYS A 154 -3.38 9.92 2.52
N LEU A 155 -3.03 10.25 1.28
CA LEU A 155 -1.66 10.14 0.78
C LEU A 155 -0.74 11.09 1.57
N ILE A 156 0.31 10.54 2.17
CA ILE A 156 1.30 11.30 2.96
C ILE A 156 2.70 11.29 2.34
N ARG A 157 3.03 10.31 1.50
CA ARG A 157 4.32 10.23 0.80
C ARG A 157 4.23 9.42 -0.47
N VAL A 158 4.94 9.88 -1.50
CA VAL A 158 5.26 9.12 -2.71
C VAL A 158 6.77 8.96 -2.81
N ILE A 159 7.24 7.76 -3.14
CA ILE A 159 8.62 7.53 -3.56
C ILE A 159 8.58 7.12 -5.02
N ARG A 160 9.19 7.94 -5.89
CA ARG A 160 9.36 7.64 -7.31
C ARG A 160 10.74 8.07 -7.78
N SER A 161 11.38 7.23 -8.60
CA SER A 161 12.76 7.48 -9.08
C SER A 161 13.76 7.77 -7.94
N GLY A 162 13.60 7.07 -6.80
CA GLY A 162 14.45 7.24 -5.62
C GLY A 162 14.24 8.52 -4.81
N LYS A 163 13.25 9.36 -5.15
CA LYS A 163 12.97 10.63 -4.46
C LYS A 163 11.73 10.53 -3.59
N ASN A 164 11.82 11.03 -2.36
CA ASN A 164 10.67 11.21 -1.47
C ASN A 164 9.94 12.51 -1.81
N ILE A 165 8.63 12.41 -1.96
CA ILE A 165 7.71 13.53 -2.19
C ILE A 165 6.68 13.47 -1.06
N ASP A 166 6.70 14.46 -0.16
CA ASP A 166 5.86 14.50 1.05
C ASP A 166 4.79 15.59 0.99
N ALA A 167 4.88 16.46 -0.02
CA ALA A 167 3.97 17.57 -0.27
C ALA A 167 4.00 17.93 -1.76
N LYS A 168 2.97 18.67 -2.23
CA LYS A 168 2.83 19.11 -3.62
C LYS A 168 2.87 17.93 -4.61
N PHE A 169 2.07 16.90 -4.33
CA PHE A 169 1.88 15.78 -5.23
C PHE A 169 1.45 16.26 -6.61
N SER A 170 2.03 15.69 -7.66
CA SER A 170 1.56 15.97 -9.02
C SER A 170 0.18 15.33 -9.25
N ALA A 171 -0.53 15.76 -10.30
CA ALA A 171 -1.81 15.14 -10.67
C ALA A 171 -1.65 13.63 -10.94
N GLU A 172 -0.57 13.24 -11.60
CA GLU A 172 -0.20 11.83 -11.83
C GLU A 172 -0.02 11.06 -10.52
N ASP A 173 0.65 11.65 -9.52
CA ASP A 173 0.86 11.00 -8.21
C ASP A 173 -0.46 10.73 -7.50
N LEU A 174 -1.40 11.69 -7.56
CA LEU A 174 -2.72 11.56 -6.95
C LEU A 174 -3.59 10.53 -7.68
N GLU A 175 -3.59 10.56 -9.01
CA GLU A 175 -4.33 9.60 -9.85
C GLU A 175 -3.83 8.17 -9.63
N LYS A 176 -2.50 7.97 -9.64
CA LYS A 176 -1.91 6.65 -9.38
C LYS A 176 -2.16 6.17 -7.96
N ALA A 177 -2.00 7.03 -6.96
CA ALA A 177 -2.30 6.68 -5.57
C ALA A 177 -3.76 6.25 -5.37
N GLU A 178 -4.70 6.94 -6.02
CA GLU A 178 -6.12 6.61 -5.99
C GLU A 178 -6.42 5.30 -6.72
N SER A 179 -5.81 5.08 -7.89
CA SER A 179 -5.90 3.81 -8.62
C SER A 179 -5.43 2.63 -7.76
N GLU A 180 -4.30 2.76 -7.06
CA GLU A 180 -3.82 1.71 -6.16
C GLU A 180 -4.75 1.49 -4.96
N ARG A 181 -5.35 2.55 -4.42
CA ARG A 181 -6.32 2.47 -3.32
C ARG A 181 -7.57 1.70 -3.74
N GLU A 182 -8.12 1.99 -4.93
CA GLU A 182 -9.29 1.30 -5.46
C GLU A 182 -8.96 -0.16 -5.85
N ALA A 183 -7.77 -0.43 -6.38
CA ALA A 183 -7.31 -1.79 -6.64
C ALA A 183 -7.19 -2.61 -5.34
N ALA A 184 -6.56 -2.05 -4.31
CA ALA A 184 -6.45 -2.67 -2.99
C ALA A 184 -7.83 -2.98 -2.38
N LYS A 185 -8.77 -2.02 -2.46
CA LYS A 185 -10.15 -2.18 -1.98
C LYS A 185 -10.89 -3.27 -2.74
N ARG A 186 -10.75 -3.34 -4.07
CA ARG A 186 -11.35 -4.40 -4.89
C ARG A 186 -10.85 -5.77 -4.46
N LEU A 187 -9.53 -5.92 -4.29
CA LEU A 187 -8.92 -7.19 -3.86
C LEU A 187 -9.32 -7.55 -2.43
N GLN A 188 -9.38 -6.58 -1.51
CA GLN A 188 -9.85 -6.79 -0.15
C GLN A 188 -11.32 -7.25 -0.11
N ASN A 189 -12.18 -6.72 -0.99
CA ASN A 189 -13.56 -7.18 -1.12
C ASN A 189 -13.64 -8.58 -1.74
N LEU A 190 -12.83 -8.88 -2.76
CA LEU A 190 -12.74 -10.22 -3.34
C LEU A 190 -12.35 -11.24 -2.26
N PHE A 191 -11.36 -10.91 -1.42
CA PHE A 191 -11.00 -11.72 -0.27
C PHE A 191 -12.17 -11.97 0.66
N ALA A 192 -12.92 -10.93 1.04
CA ALA A 192 -14.06 -11.09 1.94
C ALA A 192 -15.15 -12.02 1.37
N LEU A 193 -15.35 -12.00 0.05
CA LEU A 193 -16.29 -12.92 -0.61
C LEU A 193 -15.84 -14.38 -0.55
N MET A 194 -14.54 -14.66 -0.41
CA MET A 194 -14.04 -16.04 -0.24
C MET A 194 -14.40 -16.66 1.12
N PHE A 195 -14.85 -15.85 2.09
CA PHE A 195 -15.23 -16.28 3.45
C PHE A 195 -16.72 -16.03 3.77
N ALA A 196 -17.50 -15.62 2.77
CA ALA A 196 -18.94 -15.40 2.92
C ALA A 196 -19.68 -16.63 2.40
N GLU A 197 -19.79 -17.68 3.22
CA GLU A 197 -20.72 -18.81 3.03
C GLU A 197 -21.91 -18.69 3.99
#